data_AF-A0A7V1SQB7-F1
#
_entry.id   AF-A0A7V1SQB7-F1
#
_cell.length_a   1.000
_cell.length_b   1.000
_cell.length_c   1.000
_cell.angle_alpha   90.00
_cell.angle_beta   90.00
_cell.angle_gamma   90.00
#
_symmetry.space_group_name_H-M   'P 1'
#
loop_
_entity.id
_entity.type
_entity.pdbx_description
1 polymer ?
#
loop_
_entity_poly.entity_id
_entity_poly.type
_entity_poly.pdbx_seq_one_letter_code
_entity_poly.pdbx_strand_id
1 'polypeptide(L)'
;MKPILSLALFLALSVMFSQAQDSTQNKKVIIFKAIEKVPAYPGGVEAIGRHITQNLKYPEVAKLIGINGRIVISFVIDKQGVVREVTPVNCIGAGCESEAVKVIESLDTWSPGMQDGKPVRVQYQIPISFLTPKEKVKFKELAQSDYGFVFNIKGTLYSLNDAEQLLGKSFKSADIALAEPFYNTGDDARFVMPGKKEIYLINMR
;
A
#
# COMPACT_ATOMS: atom_id res chain seq x y z
N MET A 1 -43.28 24.78 70.84
CA MET A 1 -43.45 25.66 69.67
C MET A 1 -42.24 25.47 68.75
N LYS A 2 -42.53 25.22 67.46
CA LYS A 2 -41.64 25.17 66.28
C LYS A 2 -40.90 26.53 66.06
N PRO A 3 -39.99 26.72 65.06
CA PRO A 3 -38.70 26.07 64.73
C PRO A 3 -37.61 27.14 64.30
N ILE A 4 -36.61 26.76 63.48
CA ILE A 4 -35.88 27.54 62.40
C ILE A 4 -34.39 27.86 62.70
N LEU A 5 -33.40 27.21 62.04
CA LEU A 5 -32.74 27.52 60.73
C LEU A 5 -31.70 28.67 60.89
N SER A 6 -30.44 28.70 60.42
CA SER A 6 -29.69 28.17 59.26
C SER A 6 -28.18 28.24 59.62
N LEU A 7 -27.29 27.29 59.29
CA LEU A 7 -26.73 26.90 57.98
C LEU A 7 -25.87 27.97 57.28
N ALA A 8 -24.54 27.88 57.42
CA ALA A 8 -23.52 28.40 56.49
C ALA A 8 -22.22 27.58 56.70
N LEU A 9 -21.89 26.67 55.79
CA LEU A 9 -20.95 26.88 54.67
C LEU A 9 -19.52 26.40 54.99
N PHE A 10 -19.34 25.09 55.15
CA PHE A 10 -18.01 24.44 55.11
C PHE A 10 -18.17 22.98 54.66
N LEU A 11 -18.18 22.74 53.33
CA LEU A 11 -17.56 21.59 52.64
C LEU A 11 -17.92 21.67 51.14
N ALA A 12 -17.31 22.61 50.43
CA ALA A 12 -17.34 22.64 48.98
C ALA A 12 -15.90 22.51 48.47
N LEU A 13 -15.37 21.28 48.49
CA LEU A 13 -14.32 20.80 47.58
C LEU A 13 -13.94 19.37 47.97
N SER A 14 -14.56 18.38 47.33
CA SER A 14 -13.90 17.17 46.80
C SER A 14 -14.94 16.10 46.50
N VAL A 15 -15.00 15.73 45.23
CA VAL A 15 -15.58 14.48 44.70
C VAL A 15 -17.12 14.43 44.64
N MET A 16 -17.69 15.38 43.89
CA MET A 16 -18.80 15.02 43.00
C MET A 16 -18.21 14.10 41.93
N PHE A 17 -18.21 12.79 42.20
CA PHE A 17 -18.05 11.79 41.15
C PHE A 17 -19.31 11.87 40.31
N SER A 18 -19.31 12.78 39.34
CA SER A 18 -20.29 12.82 38.27
C SER A 18 -20.25 11.45 37.60
N GLN A 19 -21.25 10.61 37.88
CA GLN A 19 -21.51 9.45 37.04
C GLN A 19 -21.93 9.98 35.68
N ALA A 20 -20.94 10.20 34.81
CA ALA A 20 -21.16 10.23 33.39
C ALA A 20 -21.68 8.85 33.01
N GLN A 21 -23.00 8.72 32.89
CA GLN A 21 -23.61 7.68 32.09
C GLN A 21 -23.13 7.91 30.66
N ASP A 22 -22.04 7.23 30.27
CA ASP A 22 -21.65 7.14 28.88
C ASP A 22 -22.64 6.21 28.17
N SER A 23 -23.78 6.79 27.82
CA SER A 23 -24.72 6.23 26.86
C SER A 23 -24.12 6.35 25.47
N THR A 24 -23.25 5.42 25.09
CA THR A 24 -22.82 5.29 23.71
C THR A 24 -23.12 3.90 23.16
N GLN A 25 -24.30 3.83 22.57
CA GLN A 25 -24.64 3.07 21.35
C GLN A 25 -24.58 1.54 21.46
N ASN A 26 -25.78 0.96 21.49
CA ASN A 26 -26.09 -0.38 21.03
C ASN A 26 -25.54 -0.57 19.61
N LYS A 27 -24.27 -0.96 19.52
CA LYS A 27 -23.61 -1.35 18.29
C LYS A 27 -24.25 -2.66 17.88
N LYS A 28 -25.24 -2.58 16.98
CA LYS A 28 -25.83 -3.73 16.30
C LYS A 28 -24.66 -4.60 15.82
N VAL A 29 -24.40 -5.69 16.53
CA VAL A 29 -23.39 -6.68 16.16
C VAL A 29 -23.92 -7.28 14.87
N ILE A 30 -23.40 -6.80 13.74
CA ILE A 30 -23.60 -7.49 12.47
C ILE A 30 -22.82 -8.78 12.63
N ILE A 31 -23.55 -9.85 12.95
CA ILE A 31 -23.02 -11.20 12.91
C ILE A 31 -22.66 -11.43 11.44
N PHE A 32 -21.39 -11.25 11.10
CA PHE A 32 -20.85 -11.73 9.84
C PHE A 32 -20.98 -13.25 9.89
N LYS A 33 -22.09 -13.78 9.35
CA LYS A 33 -22.26 -15.23 9.17
C LYS A 33 -21.05 -15.68 8.34
N ALA A 34 -20.17 -16.49 8.95
CA ALA A 34 -19.05 -17.07 8.24
C ALA A 34 -19.62 -17.77 7.00
N ILE A 35 -19.06 -17.47 5.83
CA ILE A 35 -19.52 -18.05 4.57
C ILE A 35 -19.47 -19.58 4.69
N GLU A 36 -20.55 -20.25 4.27
CA GLU A 36 -20.67 -21.71 4.36
C GLU A 36 -19.63 -22.43 3.50
N LYS A 37 -19.32 -21.91 2.31
CA LYS A 37 -18.22 -22.41 1.46
C LYS A 37 -17.42 -21.26 0.87
N VAL A 38 -16.14 -21.19 1.18
CA VAL A 38 -15.24 -20.17 0.62
C VAL A 38 -14.86 -20.50 -0.82
N PRO A 39 -14.55 -19.49 -1.66
CA PRO A 39 -13.93 -19.72 -2.95
C PRO A 39 -12.65 -20.54 -2.84
N ALA A 40 -12.43 -21.42 -3.82
CA ALA A 40 -11.19 -22.20 -3.92
C ALA A 40 -10.60 -22.12 -5.33
N TYR A 41 -9.32 -21.77 -5.39
CA TYR A 41 -8.52 -21.76 -6.62
C TYR A 41 -8.23 -23.18 -7.10
N PRO A 42 -8.20 -23.45 -8.42
CA PRO A 42 -7.75 -24.74 -8.95
C PRO A 42 -6.36 -25.10 -8.43
N GLY A 43 -6.23 -26.26 -7.78
CA GLY A 43 -4.95 -26.68 -7.16
C GLY A 43 -4.61 -26.00 -5.83
N GLY A 44 -5.52 -25.21 -5.25
CA GLY A 44 -5.40 -24.64 -3.92
C GLY A 44 -4.40 -23.49 -3.80
N VAL A 45 -4.07 -23.12 -2.56
CA VAL A 45 -3.23 -21.94 -2.24
C VAL A 45 -1.82 -22.06 -2.83
N GLU A 46 -1.26 -23.26 -2.88
CA GLU A 46 0.06 -23.48 -3.49
C GLU A 46 0.07 -23.19 -4.98
N ALA A 47 -1.01 -23.52 -5.70
CA ALA A 47 -1.13 -23.24 -7.12
C ALA A 47 -1.21 -21.72 -7.39
N ILE A 48 -1.84 -20.95 -6.50
CA ILE A 48 -1.81 -19.48 -6.57
C ILE A 48 -0.37 -18.98 -6.44
N GLY A 49 0.36 -19.48 -5.43
CA GLY A 49 1.76 -19.09 -5.22
C GLY A 49 2.66 -19.42 -6.41
N ARG A 50 2.48 -20.59 -7.03
CA ARG A 50 3.18 -20.98 -8.27
C ARG A 50 2.81 -20.07 -9.44
N HIS A 51 1.53 -19.80 -9.65
CA HIS A 51 1.06 -18.89 -10.71
C HIS A 51 1.68 -17.51 -10.58
N ILE A 52 1.65 -16.94 -9.36
CA ILE A 52 2.27 -15.65 -9.07
C ILE A 52 3.76 -15.72 -9.37
N THR A 53 4.48 -16.71 -8.84
CA THR A 53 5.95 -16.81 -9.03
C THR A 53 6.35 -16.96 -10.50
N GLN A 54 5.56 -17.68 -11.29
CA GLN A 54 5.84 -17.92 -12.71
C GLN A 54 5.52 -16.71 -13.61
N ASN A 55 4.51 -15.92 -13.25
CA ASN A 55 4.03 -14.82 -14.09
C ASN A 55 4.50 -13.44 -13.61
N LEU A 56 4.90 -13.30 -12.34
CA LEU A 56 5.34 -12.03 -11.77
C LEU A 56 6.66 -11.60 -12.40
N LYS A 57 6.60 -10.52 -13.18
CA LYS A 57 7.80 -9.85 -13.65
C LYS A 57 8.21 -8.81 -12.63
N TYR A 58 9.50 -8.61 -12.48
CA TYR A 58 10.01 -7.56 -11.63
C TYR A 58 10.32 -6.35 -12.53
N PRO A 59 9.62 -5.20 -12.34
CA PRO A 59 9.79 -4.02 -13.18
C PRO A 59 11.25 -3.58 -13.31
N GLU A 60 11.65 -3.13 -14.50
CA GLU A 60 13.04 -2.75 -14.79
C GLU A 60 13.52 -1.62 -13.88
N VAL A 61 12.71 -0.57 -13.72
CA VAL A 61 13.04 0.55 -12.82
C VAL A 61 13.15 0.06 -11.38
N ALA A 62 12.23 -0.78 -10.90
CA ALA A 62 12.27 -1.31 -9.54
C ALA A 62 13.55 -2.13 -9.28
N LYS A 63 14.02 -2.91 -10.26
CA LYS A 63 15.35 -3.59 -10.19
C LYS A 63 16.50 -2.59 -10.16
N LEU A 64 16.42 -1.56 -11.01
CA LEU A 64 17.47 -0.56 -11.17
C LEU A 64 17.70 0.26 -9.90
N ILE A 65 16.64 0.67 -9.22
CA ILE A 65 16.71 1.40 -7.95
C ILE A 65 16.62 0.50 -6.71
N GLY A 66 16.58 -0.81 -6.88
CA GLY A 66 16.65 -1.78 -5.78
C GLY A 66 15.42 -1.79 -4.87
N ILE A 67 14.22 -1.48 -5.40
CA ILE A 67 12.98 -1.42 -4.61
C ILE A 67 12.66 -2.79 -4.03
N ASN A 68 12.73 -2.89 -2.71
CA ASN A 68 12.36 -4.08 -1.96
C ASN A 68 11.08 -3.82 -1.17
N GLY A 69 10.14 -4.76 -1.20
CA GLY A 69 8.95 -4.61 -0.40
C GLY A 69 7.86 -5.63 -0.66
N ARG A 70 6.80 -5.50 0.12
CA ARG A 70 5.61 -6.32 0.05
C ARG A 70 4.41 -5.43 -0.22
N ILE A 71 3.67 -5.76 -1.27
CA ILE A 71 2.38 -5.15 -1.57
C ILE A 71 1.27 -6.15 -1.25
N VAL A 72 0.15 -5.66 -0.78
CA VAL A 72 -1.06 -6.43 -0.54
C VAL A 72 -2.05 -6.06 -1.63
N ILE A 73 -2.49 -7.05 -2.40
CA ILE A 73 -3.50 -6.86 -3.44
C ILE A 73 -4.85 -7.33 -2.89
N SER A 74 -5.84 -6.44 -2.92
CA SER A 74 -7.24 -6.74 -2.65
C SER A 74 -7.96 -7.03 -3.95
N PHE A 75 -8.79 -8.07 -3.97
CA PHE A 75 -9.62 -8.39 -5.13
C PHE A 75 -10.87 -9.15 -4.69
N VAL A 76 -11.86 -9.25 -5.57
CA VAL A 76 -13.12 -9.95 -5.33
C VAL A 76 -13.22 -11.14 -6.26
N ILE A 77 -13.55 -12.30 -5.72
CA ILE A 77 -14.05 -13.43 -6.51
C ILE A 77 -15.56 -13.23 -6.68
N ASP A 78 -16.01 -13.11 -7.94
CA ASP A 78 -17.43 -12.93 -8.24
C ASP A 78 -18.22 -14.26 -8.17
N LYS A 79 -19.51 -14.20 -8.47
CA LYS A 79 -20.41 -15.36 -8.41
C LYS A 79 -20.10 -16.43 -9.47
N GLN A 80 -19.30 -16.07 -10.47
CA GLN A 80 -18.83 -16.93 -11.54
C GLN A 80 -17.42 -17.48 -11.24
N GLY A 81 -16.82 -17.08 -10.11
CA GLY A 81 -15.47 -17.48 -9.75
C GLY A 81 -14.38 -16.63 -10.41
N VAL A 82 -14.73 -15.53 -11.06
CA VAL A 82 -13.78 -14.68 -11.79
C VAL A 82 -13.27 -13.58 -10.87
N VAL A 83 -11.97 -13.27 -11.00
CA VAL A 83 -11.31 -12.17 -10.29
C VAL A 83 -11.83 -10.82 -10.82
N ARG A 84 -12.24 -9.94 -9.90
CA ARG A 84 -12.76 -8.59 -10.17
C ARG A 84 -12.20 -7.59 -9.15
N GLU A 85 -12.30 -6.30 -9.45
CA GLU A 85 -12.00 -5.20 -8.51
C GLU A 85 -10.61 -5.31 -7.87
N VAL A 86 -9.61 -5.59 -8.71
CA VAL A 86 -8.22 -5.78 -8.27
C VAL A 86 -7.60 -4.42 -7.95
N THR A 87 -7.16 -4.24 -6.71
CA THR A 87 -6.63 -2.98 -6.20
C THR A 87 -5.45 -3.21 -5.25
N PRO A 88 -4.35 -2.46 -5.38
CA PRO A 88 -3.29 -2.46 -4.37
C PRO A 88 -3.77 -1.75 -3.10
N VAL A 89 -3.52 -2.34 -1.94
CA VAL A 89 -3.85 -1.77 -0.61
C VAL A 89 -2.73 -0.85 -0.13
N ASN A 90 -1.49 -1.11 -0.55
CA ASN A 90 -0.33 -0.30 -0.26
C ASN A 90 0.58 -0.23 -1.50
N CYS A 91 1.46 0.78 -1.51
CA CYS A 91 2.37 1.03 -2.62
C CYS A 91 3.83 1.05 -2.14
N ILE A 92 4.71 0.46 -2.95
CA ILE A 92 6.16 0.54 -2.87
C ILE A 92 6.75 1.29 -4.09
N GLY A 93 5.96 1.47 -5.15
CA GLY A 93 6.30 2.25 -6.33
C GLY A 93 7.02 1.49 -7.43
N ALA A 94 7.55 2.23 -8.40
CA ALA A 94 8.37 1.73 -9.51
C ALA A 94 7.66 0.68 -10.38
N GLY A 95 6.33 0.76 -10.49
CA GLY A 95 5.50 -0.11 -11.32
C GLY A 95 5.18 -1.48 -10.72
N CYS A 96 5.60 -1.75 -9.47
CA CYS A 96 5.36 -3.03 -8.80
C CYS A 96 3.86 -3.34 -8.61
N GLU A 97 3.05 -2.32 -8.33
CA GLU A 97 1.60 -2.47 -8.14
C GLU A 97 0.91 -2.86 -9.45
N SER A 98 1.24 -2.16 -10.53
CA SER A 98 0.67 -2.45 -11.86
C SER A 98 0.96 -3.88 -12.29
N GLU A 99 2.19 -4.34 -12.05
CA GLU A 99 2.58 -5.70 -12.41
C GLU A 99 1.89 -6.76 -11.55
N ALA A 100 1.75 -6.52 -10.25
CA ALA A 100 1.01 -7.43 -9.38
C ALA A 100 -0.50 -7.47 -9.67
N VAL A 101 -1.11 -6.33 -10.02
CA VAL A 101 -2.50 -6.27 -10.49
C VAL A 101 -2.66 -7.17 -11.72
N LYS A 102 -1.79 -7.04 -12.73
CA LYS A 102 -1.83 -7.89 -13.93
C LYS A 102 -1.73 -9.38 -13.60
N VAL A 103 -0.84 -9.75 -12.69
CA VAL A 103 -0.67 -11.15 -12.28
C VAL A 103 -1.92 -11.68 -11.58
N ILE A 104 -2.55 -10.90 -10.71
CA ILE A 104 -3.78 -11.30 -10.02
C ILE A 104 -4.97 -11.38 -10.99
N GLU A 105 -5.07 -10.44 -11.94
CA GLU A 105 -6.08 -10.49 -13.01
C GLU A 105 -5.91 -11.70 -13.94
N SER A 106 -4.69 -12.24 -14.05
CA SER A 106 -4.38 -13.42 -14.86
C SER A 106 -4.65 -14.76 -14.19
N LEU A 107 -5.13 -14.77 -12.94
CA LEU A 107 -5.46 -16.00 -12.23
C LEU A 107 -6.60 -16.76 -12.93
N ASP A 108 -6.54 -18.09 -12.88
CA ASP A 108 -7.60 -18.96 -13.36
C ASP A 108 -8.93 -18.75 -12.61
N THR A 109 -10.03 -19.20 -13.22
CA THR A 109 -11.36 -19.14 -12.60
C THR A 109 -11.43 -20.03 -11.36
N TRP A 110 -11.92 -19.46 -10.26
CA TRP A 110 -12.09 -20.11 -8.97
C TRP A 110 -13.44 -20.86 -8.91
N SER A 111 -13.57 -21.78 -7.95
CA SER A 111 -14.91 -22.13 -7.48
C SER A 111 -15.50 -20.95 -6.69
N PRO A 112 -16.78 -20.59 -6.91
CA PRO A 112 -17.39 -19.46 -6.21
C PRO A 112 -17.64 -19.79 -4.74
N GLY A 113 -17.75 -18.75 -3.93
CA GLY A 113 -18.20 -18.87 -2.56
C GLY A 113 -19.70 -19.16 -2.52
N MET A 114 -20.16 -19.97 -1.57
CA MET A 114 -21.58 -20.32 -1.43
C MET A 114 -22.11 -19.92 -0.06
N GLN A 115 -23.34 -19.40 -0.06
CA GLN A 115 -24.09 -19.06 1.13
C GLN A 115 -25.57 -19.37 0.88
N ASP A 116 -26.19 -20.19 1.73
CA ASP A 116 -27.59 -20.63 1.60
C ASP A 116 -27.88 -21.23 0.20
N GLY A 117 -26.94 -22.03 -0.30
CA GLY A 117 -27.01 -22.66 -1.62
C GLY A 117 -26.84 -21.71 -2.82
N LYS A 118 -26.53 -20.42 -2.59
CA LYS A 118 -26.38 -19.41 -3.63
C LYS A 118 -24.92 -18.93 -3.75
N PRO A 119 -24.41 -18.68 -4.96
CA PRO A 119 -23.09 -18.11 -5.13
C PRO A 119 -23.05 -16.66 -4.63
N VAL A 120 -22.01 -16.33 -3.89
CA VAL A 120 -21.77 -15.00 -3.30
C VAL A 120 -20.40 -14.47 -3.69
N ARG A 121 -20.29 -13.14 -3.72
CA ARG A 121 -19.03 -12.45 -3.95
C ARG A 121 -18.20 -12.47 -2.67
N VAL A 122 -16.90 -12.70 -2.79
CA VAL A 122 -16.00 -12.77 -1.62
C VAL A 122 -14.73 -11.97 -1.90
N GLN A 123 -14.37 -11.10 -0.96
CA GLN A 123 -13.15 -10.31 -1.03
C GLN A 123 -11.97 -11.09 -0.43
N TYR A 124 -10.84 -11.06 -1.14
CA TYR A 124 -9.56 -11.64 -0.72
C TYR A 124 -8.48 -10.56 -0.69
N GLN A 125 -7.45 -10.82 0.10
CA GLN A 125 -6.22 -10.06 0.10
C GLN A 125 -5.03 -11.02 0.04
N ILE A 126 -4.13 -10.81 -0.93
CA ILE A 126 -2.93 -11.62 -1.09
C ILE A 126 -1.69 -10.72 -1.05
N PRO A 127 -0.68 -11.07 -0.24
CA PRO A 127 0.61 -10.41 -0.28
C PRO A 127 1.48 -10.89 -1.44
N ILE A 128 2.11 -9.96 -2.14
CA ILE A 128 3.11 -10.22 -3.18
C ILE A 128 4.39 -9.48 -2.78
N SER A 129 5.53 -10.18 -2.83
CA SER A 129 6.83 -9.62 -2.44
C SER A 129 7.73 -9.43 -3.65
N PHE A 130 8.32 -8.25 -3.75
CA PHE A 130 9.41 -7.93 -4.67
C PHE A 130 10.71 -7.91 -3.88
N LEU A 131 11.59 -8.86 -4.17
CA LEU A 131 12.85 -9.07 -3.46
C LEU A 131 14.03 -9.03 -4.42
N THR A 132 14.96 -8.11 -4.18
CA THR A 132 16.22 -7.92 -4.90
C THR A 132 17.38 -7.82 -3.91
N PRO A 133 18.53 -8.45 -4.18
CA PRO A 133 19.72 -8.33 -3.34
C PRO A 133 20.42 -6.96 -3.48
N LYS A 134 19.88 -6.03 -4.29
CA LYS A 134 20.51 -4.73 -4.56
C LYS A 134 20.35 -3.77 -3.37
N GLU A 135 21.36 -3.74 -2.51
CA GLU A 135 21.40 -2.86 -1.33
C GLU A 135 21.86 -1.42 -1.64
N LYS A 136 22.74 -1.25 -2.62
CA LYS A 136 23.29 0.06 -3.02
C LYS A 136 23.01 0.33 -4.49
N VAL A 137 22.57 1.55 -4.78
CA VAL A 137 22.27 2.04 -6.12
C VAL A 137 23.31 3.09 -6.49
N LYS A 138 23.99 2.91 -7.62
CA LYS A 138 25.01 3.86 -8.10
C LYS A 138 24.37 4.86 -9.06
N PHE A 139 24.67 6.14 -8.90
CA PHE A 139 24.17 7.19 -9.80
C PHE A 139 24.58 6.95 -11.26
N LYS A 140 25.80 6.45 -11.48
CA LYS A 140 26.26 6.04 -12.80
C LYS A 140 25.34 5.05 -13.50
N GLU A 141 24.77 4.08 -12.78
CA GLU A 141 23.84 3.09 -13.35
C GLU A 141 22.51 3.75 -13.74
N LEU A 142 22.03 4.70 -12.92
CA LEU A 142 20.82 5.46 -13.22
C LEU A 142 21.00 6.34 -14.46
N ALA A 143 22.12 7.07 -14.54
CA ALA A 143 22.45 7.95 -15.66
C ALA A 143 22.49 7.21 -17.01
N GLN A 144 23.00 5.98 -16.99
CA GLN A 144 23.15 5.11 -18.16
C GLN A 144 21.87 4.36 -18.56
N SER A 145 20.83 4.39 -17.73
CA SER A 145 19.58 3.68 -18.01
C SER A 145 18.69 4.41 -19.01
N ASP A 146 17.67 3.72 -19.52
CA ASP A 146 16.64 4.31 -20.37
C ASP A 146 15.62 5.16 -19.59
N TYR A 147 15.76 5.29 -18.26
CA TYR A 147 14.83 6.01 -17.40
C TYR A 147 15.44 7.33 -16.89
N GLY A 148 14.57 8.30 -16.60
CA GLY A 148 14.93 9.55 -15.95
C GLY A 148 14.64 9.50 -14.45
N PHE A 149 15.38 10.29 -13.67
CA PHE A 149 15.24 10.31 -12.22
C PHE A 149 15.35 11.72 -11.66
N VAL A 150 14.34 12.10 -10.88
CA VAL A 150 14.32 13.28 -10.02
C VAL A 150 14.32 12.80 -8.59
N PHE A 151 15.02 13.50 -7.69
CA PHE A 151 15.10 13.11 -6.29
C PHE A 151 14.38 14.14 -5.43
N ASN A 152 13.45 13.69 -4.59
CA ASN A 152 12.93 14.50 -3.51
C ASN A 152 13.70 14.13 -2.23
N ILE A 153 14.50 15.07 -1.74
CA ILE A 153 15.25 14.94 -0.50
C ILE A 153 14.73 16.02 0.44
N LYS A 154 14.02 15.61 1.50
CA LYS A 154 13.45 16.52 2.52
C LYS A 154 12.57 17.64 1.93
N GLY A 155 11.78 17.33 0.91
CA GLY A 155 10.85 18.26 0.28
C GLY A 155 11.45 19.12 -0.84
N THR A 156 12.75 18.97 -1.13
CA THR A 156 13.40 19.69 -2.23
C THR A 156 13.69 18.75 -3.40
N LEU A 157 13.36 19.19 -4.61
CA LEU A 157 13.60 18.45 -5.84
C LEU A 157 15.01 18.72 -6.38
N TYR A 158 15.71 17.63 -6.71
CA TYR A 158 17.07 17.63 -7.23
C TYR A 158 17.14 16.88 -8.56
N SER A 159 17.97 17.39 -9.47
CA SER A 159 18.37 16.61 -10.65
C SER A 159 19.21 15.40 -10.22
N LEU A 160 19.40 14.44 -11.12
CA LEU A 160 20.26 13.28 -10.86
C LEU A 160 21.69 13.70 -10.45
N ASN A 161 22.25 14.71 -11.11
CA ASN A 161 23.60 15.19 -10.85
C ASN A 161 23.71 15.91 -9.50
N ASP A 162 22.72 16.74 -9.15
CA ASP A 162 22.70 17.45 -7.86
C ASP A 162 22.51 16.46 -6.71
N ALA A 163 21.66 15.45 -6.91
CA ALA A 163 21.48 14.38 -5.94
C ALA A 163 22.77 13.55 -5.75
N GLU A 164 23.55 13.29 -6.81
CA GLU A 164 24.85 12.62 -6.71
C GLU A 164 25.86 13.45 -5.90
N GLN A 165 25.87 14.78 -6.06
CA GLN A 165 26.74 15.66 -5.27
C GLN A 165 26.39 15.61 -3.77
N LEU A 166 25.10 15.49 -3.43
CA LEU A 166 24.62 15.45 -2.06
C LEU A 166 24.79 14.08 -1.39
N LEU A 167 24.43 13.00 -2.09
CA LEU A 167 24.40 11.64 -1.55
C LEU A 167 25.69 10.84 -1.82
N GLY A 168 26.59 11.40 -2.64
CA GLY A 168 27.79 10.73 -3.12
C GLY A 168 27.51 9.78 -4.29
N LYS A 169 28.50 8.95 -4.64
CA LYS A 169 28.45 8.07 -5.84
C LYS A 169 27.34 7.00 -5.82
N SER A 170 26.75 6.76 -4.66
CA SER A 170 25.71 5.75 -4.45
C SER A 170 24.91 6.02 -3.18
N PHE A 171 23.68 5.55 -3.15
CA PHE A 171 22.79 5.59 -1.98
C PHE A 171 22.27 4.18 -1.67
N LYS A 172 21.73 3.97 -0.45
CA LYS A 172 21.12 2.67 -0.11
C LYS A 172 19.71 2.62 -0.67
N SER A 173 19.32 1.51 -1.29
CA SER A 173 17.96 1.32 -1.78
C SER A 173 16.92 1.37 -0.65
N ALA A 174 17.31 0.96 0.56
CA ALA A 174 16.48 1.06 1.76
C ALA A 174 16.15 2.51 2.17
N ASP A 175 16.88 3.52 1.67
CA ASP A 175 16.60 4.93 1.96
C ASP A 175 15.49 5.49 1.04
N ILE A 176 15.01 4.71 0.06
CA ILE A 176 13.87 5.08 -0.78
C ILE A 176 12.57 4.86 0.02
N ALA A 177 11.77 5.91 0.12
CA ALA A 177 10.42 5.87 0.68
C ALA A 177 9.41 5.40 -0.39
N LEU A 178 9.46 6.00 -1.58
CA LEU A 178 8.56 5.73 -2.69
C LEU A 178 9.22 6.14 -4.01
N ALA A 179 8.94 5.41 -5.08
CA ALA A 179 9.30 5.82 -6.44
C ALA A 179 8.03 5.90 -7.30
N GLU A 180 7.68 7.10 -7.76
CA GLU A 180 6.45 7.35 -8.53
C GLU A 180 6.76 8.00 -9.88
N PRO A 181 5.89 7.87 -10.90
CA PRO A 181 6.04 8.61 -12.14
C PRO A 181 6.12 10.12 -11.88
N PHE A 182 7.06 10.80 -12.53
CA PHE A 182 7.27 12.23 -12.40
C PHE A 182 6.80 12.96 -13.66
N TYR A 183 5.92 13.95 -13.47
CA TYR A 183 5.44 14.84 -14.51
C TYR A 183 6.00 16.25 -14.28
N ASN A 184 6.80 16.77 -15.22
CA ASN A 184 7.39 18.10 -15.12
C ASN A 184 6.36 19.20 -15.45
N THR A 185 5.36 19.40 -14.59
CA THR A 185 4.25 20.33 -14.86
C THR A 185 4.65 21.80 -14.85
N GLY A 186 5.82 22.15 -14.32
CA GLY A 186 6.32 23.52 -14.25
C GLY A 186 7.33 23.88 -15.34
N ASP A 187 7.57 22.99 -16.30
CA ASP A 187 8.55 23.14 -17.38
C ASP A 187 9.97 23.51 -16.89
N ASP A 188 10.35 23.02 -15.70
CA ASP A 188 11.68 23.26 -15.16
C ASP A 188 12.72 22.53 -16.04
N ALA A 189 13.59 23.30 -16.69
CA ALA A 189 14.59 22.78 -17.63
C ALA A 189 15.51 21.72 -16.99
N ARG A 190 15.69 21.72 -15.67
CA ARG A 190 16.51 20.74 -14.94
C ARG A 190 15.95 19.32 -15.00
N PHE A 191 14.64 19.19 -15.23
CA PHE A 191 13.95 17.90 -15.24
C PHE A 191 13.50 17.46 -16.64
N VAL A 192 13.90 18.20 -17.68
CA VAL A 192 13.66 17.82 -19.08
C VAL A 192 14.71 16.80 -19.50
N MET A 193 14.30 15.54 -19.72
CA MET A 193 15.19 14.42 -20.04
C MET A 193 14.77 13.74 -21.36
N PRO A 194 15.11 14.31 -22.53
CA PRO A 194 14.69 13.76 -23.81
C PRO A 194 15.28 12.37 -24.03
N GLY A 195 14.49 11.48 -24.64
CA GLY A 195 14.91 10.11 -24.97
C GLY A 195 14.81 9.12 -23.81
N LYS A 196 14.40 9.54 -22.60
CA LYS A 196 14.03 8.61 -21.53
C LYS A 196 12.64 8.03 -21.78
N LYS A 197 12.46 6.74 -21.51
CA LYS A 197 11.18 6.02 -21.60
C LYS A 197 10.14 6.62 -20.67
N GLU A 198 10.55 6.92 -19.44
CA GLU A 198 9.74 7.51 -18.38
C GLU A 198 10.67 8.15 -17.35
N ILE A 199 10.15 9.12 -16.58
CA ILE A 199 10.87 9.81 -15.51
C ILE A 199 10.22 9.45 -14.18
N TYR A 200 11.03 9.11 -13.18
CA TYR A 200 10.56 8.76 -11.84
C TYR A 200 11.03 9.77 -10.80
N LEU A 201 10.13 10.12 -9.87
CA LEU A 201 10.44 10.84 -8.65
C LEU A 201 10.81 9.84 -7.56
N ILE A 202 12.05 9.89 -7.10
CA ILE A 202 12.57 9.09 -6.00
C ILE A 202 12.42 9.91 -4.72
N ASN A 203 11.43 9.56 -3.91
CA ASN A 203 11.23 10.14 -2.60
C ASN A 203 12.16 9.45 -1.61
N MET A 204 13.13 10.19 -1.07
CA MET A 204 14.07 9.71 -0.07
C MET A 204 13.49 9.92 1.34
N ARG A 205 13.83 9.02 2.27
CA ARG A 205 13.46 9.11 3.70
C ARG A 205 14.22 10.22 4.44
#